data_AF-A0A257F250-F1
#
_entry.id   AF-A0A257F250-F1
#
_cell.length_a   1.000
_cell.length_b   1.000
_cell.length_c   1.000
_cell.angle_alpha   90.00
_cell.angle_beta   90.00
_cell.angle_gamma   90.00
#
_symmetry.space_group_name_H-M   'P 1'
#
loop_
_entity.id
_entity.type
_entity.pdbx_description
1 polymer ?
#
loop_
_entity_poly.entity_id
_entity_poly.type
_entity_poly.pdbx_seq_one_letter_code
_entity_poly.pdbx_strand_id
1 'polypeptide(L)' 'KVLNVPDVDAFPDHIACSSSTRSELVVPVWNGQGRLLGVLDLDSNTPAAFTAEDEAWIVPLLADIFRHAE' A
#
# COMPACT_ATOMS: atom_id res chain seq x y z
N LYS A 1 -8.70 -3.57 1.94
CA LYS A 1 -8.15 -4.59 1.02
C LYS A 1 -6.80 -4.07 0.53
N VAL A 2 -5.79 -4.91 0.35
CA VAL A 2 -4.55 -4.50 -0.32
C VAL A 2 -4.87 -4.18 -1.78
N LEU A 3 -4.31 -3.06 -2.28
CA LEU A 3 -4.41 -2.65 -3.67
C LEU A 3 -3.01 -2.59 -4.25
N ASN A 4 -2.72 -3.44 -5.24
CA ASN A 4 -1.47 -3.41 -5.99
C ASN A 4 -1.77 -2.98 -7.43
N VAL A 5 -1.31 -1.78 -7.78
CA VAL A 5 -1.57 -1.09 -9.04
C VAL A 5 -0.30 -1.11 -9.89
N PRO A 6 -0.22 -1.97 -10.91
CA PRO A 6 1.00 -2.10 -11.71
C PRO A 6 1.24 -0.93 -12.68
N ASP A 7 0.17 -0.22 -13.06
CA ASP A 7 0.23 0.98 -13.90
C ASP A 7 -0.86 1.95 -13.48
N VAL A 8 -0.48 3.05 -12.84
CA VAL A 8 -1.44 4.03 -12.31
C VAL A 8 -2.17 4.79 -13.42
N ASP A 9 -1.54 4.96 -14.59
CA ASP A 9 -2.15 5.65 -15.74
C ASP A 9 -3.33 4.87 -16.33
N ALA A 10 -3.40 3.55 -16.06
CA ALA A 10 -4.54 2.72 -16.47
C ALA A 10 -5.82 3.02 -15.66
N PHE A 11 -5.72 3.85 -14.61
CA PHE A 11 -6.81 4.23 -13.73
C PHE A 11 -7.08 5.74 -13.89
N PRO A 12 -8.05 6.14 -14.74
CA PRO A 12 -8.24 7.55 -15.12
C PRO A 12 -8.67 8.47 -13.97
N ASP A 13 -9.20 7.91 -12.88
CA ASP A 13 -9.55 8.65 -11.66
C ASP A 13 -8.44 8.59 -10.59
N HIS A 14 -7.24 8.09 -10.94
CA HIS A 14 -6.10 8.06 -10.05
C HIS A 14 -5.60 9.48 -9.77
N ILE A 15 -5.53 9.83 -8.47
CA ILE A 15 -4.96 11.09 -8.01
C ILE A 15 -3.58 10.76 -7.44
N ALA A 16 -2.55 10.87 -8.29
CA ALA A 16 -1.20 10.58 -7.88
C ALA A 16 -0.69 11.59 -6.84
N CYS A 17 -0.04 11.08 -5.78
CA CYS A 17 0.70 11.89 -4.81
C CYS A 17 1.90 12.61 -5.46
N SER A 18 2.48 12.00 -6.50
CA SER A 18 3.56 12.57 -7.33
C SER A 18 3.28 12.34 -8.81
N SER A 19 3.63 13.32 -9.66
CA SER A 19 3.52 13.19 -11.12
C SER A 19 4.47 12.13 -11.72
N SER A 20 5.42 11.62 -10.94
CA SER A 20 6.36 10.58 -11.39
C SER A 20 5.88 9.15 -11.08
N THR A 21 4.79 8.97 -10.34
CA THR A 21 4.30 7.65 -9.96
C THR A 21 3.89 6.87 -11.22
N ARG A 22 4.34 5.61 -11.30
CA ARG A 22 4.04 4.64 -12.36
C ARG A 22 3.33 3.41 -11.81
N SER A 23 3.60 3.01 -10.57
CA SER A 23 2.90 1.92 -9.88
C SER A 23 2.74 2.24 -8.40
N GLU A 24 1.76 1.62 -7.75
CA GLU A 24 1.42 1.92 -6.35
C GLU A 24 1.03 0.65 -5.60
N LEU A 25 1.41 0.56 -4.33
CA LEU A 25 0.94 -0.46 -3.40
C LEU A 25 0.31 0.21 -2.16
N VAL A 26 -1.00 0.01 -1.99
CA VAL A 26 -1.76 0.54 -0.86
C VAL A 26 -2.13 -0.59 0.10
N VAL A 27 -1.63 -0.52 1.33
CA VAL A 27 -1.85 -1.53 2.37
C VAL A 27 -2.61 -0.91 3.54
N PRO A 28 -3.80 -1.39 3.92
CA PRO A 28 -4.49 -0.90 5.10
C PRO A 28 -3.76 -1.32 6.38
N VAL A 29 -3.61 -0.37 7.31
CA VAL A 29 -2.95 -0.58 8.60
C VAL A 29 -4.01 -0.74 9.68
N TRP A 30 -3.98 -1.87 10.38
CA TRP A 30 -4.90 -2.20 11.46
C TRP A 30 -4.11 -2.39 12.76
N ASN A 31 -4.68 -1.96 13.89
CA ASN A 31 -4.12 -2.33 15.19
C ASN A 31 -4.59 -3.74 15.63
N GLY A 32 -4.05 -4.24 16.75
CA GLY A 32 -4.40 -5.54 17.30
C GLY A 32 -5.85 -5.66 17.78
N GLN A 33 -6.60 -4.55 17.87
CA GLN A 33 -8.02 -4.52 18.20
C GLN A 33 -8.92 -4.54 16.94
N GLY A 34 -8.33 -4.58 15.74
CA GLY A 34 -9.05 -4.54 14.48
C GLY A 34 -9.51 -3.13 14.06
N ARG A 35 -9.02 -2.07 14.71
CA ARG A 35 -9.29 -0.68 14.31
C ARG A 35 -8.44 -0.33 13.09
N LEU A 36 -9.06 0.21 12.04
CA LEU A 36 -8.35 0.80 10.91
C LEU A 36 -7.66 2.09 11.38
N LEU A 37 -6.35 2.13 11.30
CA LEU A 37 -5.54 3.31 11.65
C LEU A 37 -5.33 4.22 10.43
N GLY A 38 -5.27 3.63 9.24
CA GLY A 38 -5.02 4.34 7.98
C GLY A 38 -4.55 3.39 6.89
N VAL A 39 -3.78 3.92 5.95
CA VAL A 39 -3.14 3.16 4.87
C VAL A 39 -1.65 3.48 4.83
N LEU A 40 -0.82 2.48 4.56
CA LEU A 40 0.51 2.66 4.03
C LEU A 40 0.36 2.77 2.51
N ASP A 41 0.79 3.90 1.97
CA ASP A 41 0.79 4.19 0.53
C ASP A 41 2.25 4.22 0.03
N LEU A 42 2.56 3.38 -0.96
CA LEU A 42 3.90 3.22 -1.53
C LEU A 42 3.86 3.49 -3.03
N ASP A 43 4.47 4.59 -3.44
CA ASP A 43 4.67 4.96 -4.84
C ASP A 43 5.99 4.41 -5.41
N SER A 44 6.00 4.11 -6.71
CA SER A 44 7.22 3.87 -7.48
C SER A 44 7.14 4.54 -8.85
N ASN A 45 8.28 5.05 -9.34
CA ASN A 45 8.42 5.54 -10.71
C ASN A 45 8.71 4.42 -11.73
N THR A 46 8.71 3.16 -11.30
CA THR A 46 8.89 1.98 -12.12
C THR A 46 7.54 1.26 -12.26
N PRO A 47 7.06 0.92 -13.46
CA PRO A 47 5.84 0.12 -13.62
C PRO A 47 5.95 -1.25 -12.94
N ALA A 48 4.85 -1.73 -12.37
CA ALA A 48 4.73 -3.03 -11.70
C ALA A 48 5.85 -3.31 -10.68
N ALA A 49 6.25 -2.30 -9.91
CA ALA A 49 7.38 -2.41 -8.99
C ALA A 49 7.13 -3.36 -7.80
N PHE A 50 5.86 -3.59 -7.45
CA PHE A 50 5.47 -4.37 -6.28
C PHE A 50 4.91 -5.74 -6.68
N THR A 51 5.34 -6.76 -5.96
CA THR A 51 4.98 -8.16 -6.17
C THR A 51 4.15 -8.70 -5.02
N ALA A 52 3.59 -9.90 -5.21
CA ALA A 52 2.91 -10.61 -4.13
C ALA A 52 3.86 -10.98 -2.97
N GLU A 53 5.17 -11.06 -3.21
CA GLU A 53 6.15 -11.28 -2.14
C GLU A 53 6.27 -10.04 -1.26
N ASP A 54 6.30 -8.84 -1.84
CA ASP A 54 6.31 -7.59 -1.09
C ASP A 54 5.08 -7.47 -0.18
N GLU A 55 3.89 -7.80 -0.71
CA GLU A 55 2.64 -7.85 0.06
C GLU A 55 2.74 -8.83 1.24
N ALA A 56 3.29 -10.03 1.00
CA ALA A 56 3.42 -11.08 2.00
C ALA A 56 4.38 -10.70 3.14
N TRP A 57 5.36 -9.83 2.89
CA TRP A 57 6.26 -9.30 3.92
C TRP A 57 5.69 -8.07 4.64
N ILE A 58 5.12 -7.12 3.89
CA ILE A 58 4.67 -5.83 4.43
C ILE A 58 3.45 -6.00 5.35
N VAL A 59 2.47 -6.83 4.96
CA VAL A 59 1.23 -7.01 5.73
C VAL A 59 1.48 -7.50 7.18
N PRO A 60 2.21 -8.61 7.42
CA PRO A 60 2.48 -9.06 8.79
C PRO A 60 3.39 -8.10 9.54
N LEU A 61 4.33 -7.43 8.86
CA LEU A 61 5.20 -6.42 9.48
C LEU A 61 4.39 -5.26 10.04
N LEU A 62 3.44 -4.72 9.27
CA LEU A 62 2.56 -3.64 9.73
C LEU A 62 1.67 -4.09 10.90
N ALA A 63 1.12 -5.30 10.84
CA ALA A 63 0.33 -5.86 11.94
C ALA A 63 1.15 -5.98 13.23
N ASP A 64 2.43 -6.32 13.14
CA ASP A 64 3.32 -6.41 14.30
C ASP A 64 3.68 -5.04 14.86
N ILE A 65 4.12 -4.11 13.99
CA ILE A 65 4.51 -2.75 14.37
C ILE A 65 3.35 -1.99 15.05
N PHE A 66 2.15 -2.08 14.48
CA PHE A 66 0.98 -1.31 14.94
C PHE A 66 0.08 -2.08 15.91
N ARG A 67 0.50 -3.25 16.39
CA ARG A 67 -0.27 -4.13 17.28
C ARG A 67 -0.90 -3.39 18.48
N HIS A 68 -0.16 -2.45 19.06
CA HIS A 68 -0.53 -1.72 20.28
C HIS A 68 -0.91 -0.25 20.05
N ALA A 69 -1.04 0.18 18.79
CA ALA A 69 -1.44 1.55 18.49
C ALA A 69 -2.90 1.80 18.95
N GLU A 70 -3.14 2.94 19.59
CA GLU A 70 -4.44 3.33 20.14
C GLU A 70 -5.41 3.84 19.08
#